data_AF-A0A7V9V417-F1
#
_entry.id   AF-A0A7V9V417-F1
#
_cell.length_a   1.000
_cell.length_b   1.000
_cell.length_c   1.000
_cell.angle_alpha   90.00
_cell.angle_beta   90.00
_cell.angle_gamma   90.00
#
_symmetry.space_group_name_H-M   'P 1'
#
loop_
_entity.id
_entity.type
_entity.pdbx_description
1 polymer ?
#
loop_
_entity_poly.entity_id
_entity_poly.type
_entity_poly.pdbx_seq_one_letter_code
_entity_poly.pdbx_strand_id
1 'polypeptide(L)'
;MKSQDDNLWRGLSRAAQAAIGSRDYSKRGFAEQLAEPGMDGGKLATADRTSAEVHEAWIPGVEIFKRTIYPQRHRGSFGEFVRRDEGIIAKIGFWPKQWAAARMFAQSAKGFHVHPPSIPQGVEPSEWFERLFVTEADDHTLRHYDDEQWDMMFFVQGAAEMILRESRAGMRPRTMRFFVDG
;
A
#
# COMPACT_ATOMS: atom_id res chain seq x y z
N MET A 1 -37.33 17.59 17.93
CA MET A 1 -37.40 16.13 18.15
C MET A 1 -35.99 15.70 18.57
N LYS A 2 -35.74 15.44 19.86
CA LYS A 2 -34.42 15.03 20.38
C LYS A 2 -34.20 13.55 20.08
N SER A 3 -33.03 13.21 19.55
CA SER A 3 -32.63 11.87 19.10
C SER A 3 -32.64 10.85 20.23
N GLN A 4 -33.10 9.63 19.94
CA GLN A 4 -33.18 8.49 20.86
C GLN A 4 -31.81 7.88 21.26
N ASP A 5 -30.68 8.49 20.88
CA ASP A 5 -29.33 7.96 21.15
C ASP A 5 -28.81 8.20 22.58
N ASP A 6 -29.33 9.20 23.29
CA ASP A 6 -28.75 9.66 24.57
C ASP A 6 -28.89 8.66 25.74
N ASN A 7 -29.52 7.49 25.55
CA ASN A 7 -29.90 6.63 26.68
C ASN A 7 -29.70 5.11 26.51
N LEU A 8 -29.02 4.66 25.46
CA LEU A 8 -28.81 3.22 25.23
C LEU A 8 -27.81 2.57 26.22
N TRP A 9 -26.93 3.38 26.83
CA TRP A 9 -25.76 2.87 27.58
C TRP A 9 -25.79 3.14 29.09
N ARG A 10 -26.88 3.68 29.62
CA ARG A 10 -27.03 4.08 31.03
C ARG A 10 -26.83 2.95 32.06
N GLY A 11 -27.00 1.70 31.63
CA GLY A 11 -26.84 0.52 32.50
C GLY A 11 -25.39 0.08 32.69
N LEU A 12 -24.43 0.69 31.98
CA LEU A 12 -23.02 0.33 32.05
C LEU A 12 -22.28 1.17 33.10
N SER A 13 -21.20 0.63 33.66
CA SER A 13 -20.29 1.42 34.52
C SER A 13 -19.66 2.57 33.73
N ARG A 14 -19.25 3.64 34.41
CA ARG A 14 -18.58 4.79 33.74
C ARG A 14 -17.36 4.35 32.93
N ALA A 15 -16.60 3.38 33.44
CA ALA A 15 -15.46 2.81 32.71
C ALA A 15 -15.89 2.08 31.43
N ALA A 16 -16.98 1.31 31.47
CA ALA A 16 -17.52 0.62 30.29
C ALA A 16 -18.17 1.59 29.29
N GLN A 17 -18.89 2.62 29.74
CA GLN A 17 -19.41 3.69 28.87
C GLN A 17 -18.27 4.44 28.16
N ALA A 18 -17.18 4.74 28.87
CA ALA A 18 -15.99 5.36 28.27
C ALA A 18 -15.27 4.43 27.27
N ALA A 19 -15.30 3.11 27.50
CA ALA A 19 -14.70 2.13 26.59
C ALA A 19 -15.56 1.83 25.35
N ILE A 20 -16.88 2.02 25.45
CA ILE A 20 -17.87 1.79 24.38
C ILE A 20 -18.15 3.05 23.57
N GLY A 21 -17.78 4.24 24.07
CA GLY A 21 -17.63 5.42 23.25
C GLY A 21 -16.82 5.03 22.01
N SER A 22 -17.49 4.98 20.86
CA SER A 22 -16.98 4.38 19.63
C SER A 22 -15.53 4.77 19.43
N ARG A 23 -14.62 3.78 19.41
CA ARG A 23 -13.23 4.03 19.05
C ARG A 23 -13.23 4.61 17.65
N ASP A 24 -13.10 5.93 17.61
CA ASP A 24 -13.11 6.67 16.37
C ASP A 24 -11.70 6.59 15.77
N TYR A 25 -11.46 5.51 15.02
CA TYR A 25 -10.21 5.32 14.30
C TYR A 25 -9.95 6.44 13.26
N SER A 26 -10.95 7.28 12.93
CA SER A 26 -10.79 8.45 12.07
C SER A 26 -10.12 9.64 12.76
N LYS A 27 -9.98 9.63 14.10
CA LYS A 27 -9.23 10.67 14.85
C LYS A 27 -7.71 10.49 14.79
N ARG A 28 -7.25 9.35 14.28
CA ARG A 28 -5.83 9.09 14.06
C ARG A 28 -5.39 9.76 12.77
N GLY A 29 -4.20 10.34 12.74
CA GLY A 29 -3.62 10.86 11.49
C GLY A 29 -3.43 9.75 10.46
N PHE A 30 -3.42 10.08 9.18
CA PHE A 30 -3.24 9.15 8.06
C PHE A 30 -2.02 8.24 8.26
N ALA A 31 -0.89 8.80 8.70
CA ALA A 31 0.32 8.03 8.98
C ALA A 31 0.12 6.95 10.05
N GLU A 32 -0.60 7.27 11.12
CA GLU A 32 -0.91 6.33 12.20
C GLU A 32 -1.91 5.26 11.71
N GLN A 33 -2.94 5.67 10.95
CA GLN A 33 -3.90 4.72 10.35
C GLN A 33 -3.21 3.75 9.40
N LEU A 34 -2.32 4.24 8.55
CA LEU A 34 -1.59 3.44 7.58
C LEU A 34 -0.56 2.51 8.24
N ALA A 35 0.08 2.93 9.33
CA ALA A 35 1.10 2.13 9.99
C ALA A 35 0.55 1.09 10.98
N GLU A 36 -0.55 1.37 11.68
CA GLU A 36 -1.04 0.54 12.78
C GLU A 36 -2.28 -0.31 12.46
N PRO A 37 -3.51 0.23 12.37
CA PRO A 37 -4.68 -0.58 12.05
C PRO A 37 -4.70 -1.03 10.59
N GLY A 38 -4.02 -0.28 9.72
CA GLY A 38 -4.02 -0.46 8.28
C GLY A 38 -5.25 0.17 7.61
N MET A 39 -5.14 0.36 6.29
CA MET A 39 -6.17 1.03 5.48
C MET A 39 -6.69 0.15 4.35
N ASP A 40 -7.88 0.45 3.84
CA ASP A 40 -8.38 -0.15 2.61
C ASP A 40 -7.51 0.26 1.40
N GLY A 41 -7.06 -0.71 0.61
CA GLY A 41 -6.20 -0.47 -0.56
C GLY A 41 -6.88 0.36 -1.65
N GLY A 42 -8.21 0.28 -1.76
CA GLY A 42 -9.01 1.12 -2.66
C GLY A 42 -8.95 2.60 -2.29
N LYS A 43 -8.93 2.93 -0.98
CA LYS A 43 -8.69 4.29 -0.48
C LYS A 43 -7.29 4.78 -0.81
N LEU A 44 -6.27 3.93 -0.61
CA LEU A 44 -4.88 4.26 -0.94
C LEU A 44 -4.67 4.51 -2.43
N ALA A 45 -5.33 3.74 -3.29
CA ALA A 45 -5.28 3.92 -4.74
C ALA A 45 -5.90 5.25 -5.23
N THR A 46 -6.62 5.97 -4.36
CA THR A 46 -7.20 7.30 -4.63
C THR A 46 -6.62 8.39 -3.73
N ALA A 47 -5.61 8.07 -2.91
CA ALA A 47 -5.01 9.04 -2.01
C ALA A 47 -4.27 10.12 -2.82
N ASP A 48 -4.44 11.37 -2.41
CA ASP A 48 -3.66 12.48 -2.97
C ASP A 48 -2.23 12.43 -2.43
N ARG A 49 -1.32 11.89 -3.24
CA ARG A 49 0.11 11.79 -2.92
C ARG A 49 0.82 13.14 -2.80
N THR A 50 0.20 14.24 -3.24
CA THR A 50 0.76 15.60 -3.08
C THR A 50 0.47 16.20 -1.72
N SER A 51 -0.50 15.64 -0.99
CA SER A 51 -0.78 16.05 0.39
C SER A 51 0.41 15.74 1.29
N ALA A 52 0.79 16.69 2.13
CA ALA A 52 1.94 16.53 3.03
C ALA A 52 1.78 15.32 3.96
N GLU A 53 0.55 15.08 4.43
CA GLU A 53 0.23 13.97 5.33
C GLU A 53 0.42 12.60 4.66
N VAL A 54 -0.03 12.46 3.41
CA VAL A 54 0.15 11.23 2.64
C VAL A 54 1.63 11.06 2.28
N HIS A 55 2.26 12.12 1.78
CA HIS A 55 3.67 12.11 1.37
C HIS A 55 4.61 11.71 2.52
N GLU A 56 4.34 12.15 3.75
CA GLU A 56 5.15 11.78 4.92
C GLU A 56 5.03 10.28 5.27
N ALA A 57 3.84 9.70 5.13
CA ALA A 57 3.56 8.31 5.48
C ALA A 57 3.92 7.30 4.39
N TRP A 58 3.84 7.71 3.11
CA TRP A 58 3.96 6.81 1.97
C TRP A 58 5.39 6.32 1.76
N ILE A 59 5.63 5.04 1.49
CA ILE A 59 6.99 4.56 1.16
C ILE A 59 7.36 5.05 -0.25
N PRO A 60 8.42 5.85 -0.44
CA PRO A 60 8.79 6.34 -1.77
C PRO A 60 9.05 5.22 -2.78
N GLY A 61 8.50 5.32 -3.98
CA GLY A 61 8.60 4.29 -5.02
C GLY A 61 7.60 3.13 -4.90
N VAL A 62 6.76 3.08 -3.86
CA VAL A 62 5.59 2.19 -3.83
C VAL A 62 4.47 2.81 -4.66
N GLU A 63 3.92 2.04 -5.59
CA GLU A 63 2.76 2.41 -6.38
C GLU A 63 1.56 1.53 -6.01
N ILE A 64 0.41 2.16 -5.74
CA ILE A 64 -0.87 1.48 -5.54
C ILE A 64 -1.85 2.04 -6.56
N PHE A 65 -2.40 1.18 -7.41
CA PHE A 65 -3.25 1.58 -8.52
C PHE A 65 -4.37 0.58 -8.74
N LYS A 66 -5.45 1.04 -9.39
CA LYS A 66 -6.62 0.21 -9.70
C LYS A 66 -6.43 -0.49 -11.03
N ARG A 67 -6.82 -1.76 -11.07
CA ARG A 67 -6.96 -2.51 -12.32
C ARG A 67 -8.31 -2.18 -12.98
N THR A 68 -8.38 -2.28 -14.31
CA THR A 68 -9.64 -2.04 -15.03
C THR A 68 -10.49 -3.29 -15.00
N ILE A 69 -11.74 -3.18 -14.56
CA ILE A 69 -12.72 -4.27 -14.55
C ILE A 69 -13.92 -3.90 -15.42
N TYR A 70 -14.21 -4.75 -16.39
CA TYR A 70 -15.35 -4.64 -17.29
C TYR A 70 -16.42 -5.65 -16.89
N PRO A 71 -17.59 -5.21 -16.39
CA PRO A 71 -18.69 -6.11 -16.09
C PRO A 71 -19.22 -6.73 -17.40
N GLN A 72 -19.37 -8.05 -17.42
CA GLN A 72 -19.85 -8.81 -18.56
C GLN A 72 -21.23 -9.39 -18.19
N ARG A 73 -22.30 -8.77 -18.70
CA ARG A 73 -23.68 -9.17 -18.39
C ARG A 73 -23.86 -10.67 -18.65
N HIS A 74 -24.36 -11.40 -17.65
CA HIS A 74 -24.57 -12.87 -17.66
C HIS A 74 -23.30 -13.73 -17.78
N ARG A 75 -22.09 -13.16 -17.76
CA ARG A 75 -20.82 -13.88 -17.93
C ARG A 75 -19.77 -13.61 -16.85
N GLY A 76 -20.05 -12.70 -15.91
CA GLY A 76 -19.15 -12.33 -14.83
C GLY A 76 -18.41 -11.03 -15.12
N SER A 77 -17.09 -11.00 -14.91
CA SER A 77 -16.26 -9.81 -15.08
C SER A 77 -15.00 -10.15 -15.87
N PHE A 78 -14.55 -9.23 -16.73
CA PHE A 78 -13.25 -9.29 -17.39
C PHE A 78 -12.34 -8.22 -16.78
N GLY A 79 -11.19 -8.62 -16.26
CA GLY A 79 -10.23 -7.72 -15.62
C GLY A 79 -8.92 -7.67 -16.37
N GLU A 80 -8.44 -6.47 -16.66
CA GLU A 80 -7.07 -6.25 -17.13
C GLU A 80 -6.22 -5.89 -15.93
N PHE A 81 -5.20 -6.69 -15.61
CA PHE A 81 -4.28 -6.36 -14.53
C PHE A 81 -3.57 -5.03 -14.83
N VAL A 82 -2.82 -4.99 -15.93
CA VAL A 82 -2.12 -3.81 -16.48
C VAL A 82 -1.90 -3.98 -17.98
N ARG A 83 -1.56 -2.89 -18.65
CA ARG A 83 -1.01 -2.87 -20.01
C ARG A 83 0.40 -2.28 -19.95
N ARG A 84 1.34 -2.85 -20.71
CA ARG A 84 2.76 -2.46 -20.68
C ARG A 84 2.98 -0.98 -20.96
N ASP A 85 2.30 -0.50 -21.99
CA ASP A 85 2.53 0.82 -22.57
C ASP A 85 1.48 1.85 -22.10
N GLU A 86 0.72 1.55 -21.04
CA GLU A 86 -0.26 2.47 -20.45
C GLU A 86 -0.12 2.60 -18.92
N GLY A 87 -0.67 3.69 -18.38
CA GLY A 87 -0.80 3.90 -16.94
C GLY A 87 0.53 4.01 -16.19
N ILE A 88 0.52 3.62 -14.92
CA ILE A 88 1.67 3.78 -14.03
C ILE A 88 2.87 2.93 -14.45
N ILE A 89 2.62 1.74 -15.00
CA ILE A 89 3.67 0.80 -15.42
C ILE A 89 4.50 1.39 -16.56
N ALA A 90 3.83 1.98 -17.56
CA ALA A 90 4.49 2.73 -18.62
C ALA A 90 5.20 3.98 -18.09
N LYS A 91 4.55 4.73 -17.18
CA LYS A 91 5.13 5.94 -16.58
C LYS A 91 6.46 5.64 -15.89
N ILE A 92 6.51 4.58 -15.09
CA ILE A 92 7.72 4.22 -14.34
C ILE A 92 8.70 3.37 -15.15
N GLY A 93 8.36 2.95 -16.37
CA GLY A 93 9.25 2.14 -17.23
C GLY A 93 9.48 0.71 -16.72
N PHE A 94 8.57 0.15 -15.93
CA PHE A 94 8.69 -1.19 -15.39
C PHE A 94 7.91 -2.21 -16.24
N TRP A 95 8.43 -3.43 -16.42
CA TRP A 95 7.65 -4.55 -16.94
C TRP A 95 8.14 -5.88 -16.33
N PRO A 96 7.26 -6.71 -15.74
CA PRO A 96 7.69 -7.91 -15.06
C PRO A 96 8.28 -8.94 -16.03
N LYS A 97 9.48 -9.44 -15.72
CA LYS A 97 10.14 -10.52 -16.47
C LYS A 97 9.69 -11.92 -16.06
N GLN A 98 9.14 -12.05 -14.84
CA GLN A 98 8.68 -13.31 -14.28
C GLN A 98 7.24 -13.17 -13.79
N TRP A 99 6.45 -14.25 -13.98
CA TRP A 99 5.09 -14.36 -13.47
C TRP A 99 5.02 -15.52 -12.49
N ALA A 100 4.39 -15.28 -11.34
CA ALA A 100 4.17 -16.29 -10.33
C ALA A 100 2.76 -16.15 -9.75
N ALA A 101 2.19 -17.28 -9.32
CA ALA A 101 0.91 -17.33 -8.61
C ALA A 101 1.08 -18.10 -7.32
N ALA A 102 0.42 -17.65 -6.26
CA ALA A 102 0.39 -18.33 -4.97
C ALA A 102 -1.05 -18.45 -4.50
N ARG A 103 -1.41 -19.65 -4.00
CA ARG A 103 -2.64 -19.85 -3.23
C ARG A 103 -2.28 -19.87 -1.77
N MET A 104 -2.86 -18.95 -1.01
CA MET A 104 -2.72 -18.89 0.44
C MET A 104 -4.03 -19.30 1.12
N PHE A 105 -3.91 -19.88 2.31
CA PHE A 105 -5.06 -20.22 3.14
C PHE A 105 -5.26 -19.16 4.22
N ALA A 106 -6.48 -19.07 4.74
CA ALA A 106 -6.76 -18.19 5.88
C ALA A 106 -5.78 -18.49 7.03
N GLN A 107 -5.34 -17.44 7.72
CA GLN A 107 -4.39 -17.53 8.83
C GLN A 107 -2.97 -18.00 8.45
N SER A 108 -2.61 -17.93 7.15
CA SER A 108 -1.22 -18.08 6.70
C SER A 108 -0.58 -16.72 6.40
N ALA A 109 0.74 -16.64 6.52
CA ALA A 109 1.53 -15.45 6.23
C ALA A 109 2.73 -15.80 5.35
N LYS A 110 3.15 -14.84 4.51
CA LYS A 110 4.36 -14.92 3.70
C LYS A 110 5.12 -13.60 3.81
N GLY A 111 6.35 -13.65 4.30
CA GLY A 111 7.20 -12.47 4.47
C GLY A 111 8.16 -12.60 5.66
N PHE A 112 8.92 -11.55 6.00
CA PHE A 112 9.28 -10.47 5.10
C PHE A 112 10.27 -10.99 4.05
N HIS A 113 10.11 -10.57 2.80
CA HIS A 113 10.99 -10.97 1.71
C HIS A 113 11.51 -9.72 1.02
N VAL A 114 12.82 -9.66 0.83
CA VAL A 114 13.52 -8.57 0.15
C VAL A 114 14.64 -9.19 -0.68
N HIS A 115 14.82 -8.68 -1.90
CA HIS A 115 15.97 -9.01 -2.72
C HIS A 115 17.02 -7.91 -2.55
N PRO A 116 18.31 -8.26 -2.58
CA PRO A 116 19.37 -7.25 -2.52
C PRO A 116 19.20 -6.23 -3.65
N PRO A 117 19.18 -4.92 -3.34
CA PRO A 117 19.13 -3.88 -4.36
C PRO A 117 20.47 -3.75 -5.10
N SER A 118 20.41 -3.24 -6.32
CA SER A 118 21.58 -2.92 -7.13
C SER A 118 22.10 -1.53 -6.75
N ILE A 119 23.33 -1.49 -6.24
CA ILE A 119 24.03 -0.26 -5.88
C ILE A 119 25.22 -0.10 -6.83
N PRO A 120 25.36 1.03 -7.54
CA PRO A 120 26.52 1.29 -8.37
C PRO A 120 27.83 1.19 -7.57
N GLN A 121 28.88 0.66 -8.19
CA GLN A 121 30.15 0.46 -7.52
C GLN A 121 30.72 1.79 -6.99
N GLY A 122 31.10 1.80 -5.71
CA GLY A 122 31.71 2.97 -5.06
C GLY A 122 30.73 4.06 -4.64
N VAL A 123 29.41 3.83 -4.77
CA VAL A 123 28.37 4.74 -4.28
C VAL A 123 27.87 4.25 -2.91
N GLU A 124 27.75 5.16 -1.95
CA GLU A 124 27.17 4.84 -0.64
C GLU A 124 25.66 4.55 -0.79
N PRO A 125 25.13 3.44 -0.22
CA PRO A 125 23.74 3.06 -0.41
C PRO A 125 22.72 4.14 0.00
N SER A 126 22.99 4.89 1.07
CA SER A 126 22.11 5.99 1.50
C SER A 126 22.03 7.12 0.49
N GLU A 127 23.16 7.50 -0.10
CA GLU A 127 23.21 8.55 -1.13
C GLU A 127 22.49 8.07 -2.39
N TRP A 128 22.67 6.79 -2.75
CA TRP A 128 21.98 6.20 -3.89
C TRP A 128 20.45 6.20 -3.71
N PHE A 129 19.94 5.76 -2.55
CA PHE A 129 18.50 5.74 -2.31
C PHE A 129 17.89 7.13 -2.15
N GLU A 130 18.60 8.07 -1.53
CA GLU A 130 18.18 9.47 -1.47
C GLU A 130 18.04 10.05 -2.88
N ARG A 131 19.04 9.81 -3.73
CA ARG A 131 18.98 10.19 -5.15
C ARG A 131 17.77 9.60 -5.84
N LEU A 132 17.66 8.27 -5.79
CA LEU A 132 16.62 7.54 -6.48
C LEU A 132 15.20 7.92 -6.04
N PHE A 133 14.96 8.17 -4.75
CA PHE A 133 13.60 8.21 -4.21
C PHE A 133 13.21 9.53 -3.55
N VAL A 134 14.13 10.48 -3.44
CA VAL A 134 13.88 11.79 -2.82
C VAL A 134 14.25 12.92 -3.77
N THR A 135 15.51 13.01 -4.20
CA THR A 135 15.98 14.19 -4.96
C THR A 135 15.74 14.07 -6.47
N GLU A 136 15.85 12.88 -7.05
CA GLU A 136 15.57 12.56 -8.46
C GLU A 136 14.42 11.54 -8.58
N ALA A 137 13.41 11.65 -7.72
CA ALA A 137 12.33 10.66 -7.57
C ALA A 137 11.53 10.38 -8.86
N ASP A 138 11.38 11.41 -9.70
CA ASP A 138 10.65 11.35 -10.98
C ASP A 138 11.54 10.93 -12.16
N ASP A 139 12.87 10.82 -11.99
CA ASP A 139 13.75 10.25 -13.00
C ASP A 139 13.74 8.72 -12.92
N HIS A 140 12.77 8.13 -13.60
CA HIS A 140 12.61 6.69 -13.67
C HIS A 140 13.71 6.00 -14.50
N THR A 141 14.55 6.73 -15.25
CA THR A 141 15.65 6.13 -16.02
C THR A 141 16.77 5.62 -15.12
N LEU A 142 16.82 6.06 -13.86
CA LEU A 142 17.77 5.60 -12.85
C LEU A 142 17.37 4.26 -12.20
N ARG A 143 16.20 3.71 -12.54
CA ARG A 143 15.70 2.47 -11.94
C ARG A 143 16.34 1.25 -12.60
N HIS A 144 17.13 0.50 -11.84
CA HIS A 144 17.77 -0.74 -12.29
C HIS A 144 16.82 -1.95 -12.23
N TYR A 145 15.64 -1.85 -12.85
CA TYR A 145 14.64 -2.93 -12.83
C TYR A 145 15.17 -4.26 -13.38
N ASP A 146 16.19 -4.20 -14.24
CA ASP A 146 16.78 -5.38 -14.87
C ASP A 146 17.75 -6.14 -13.95
N ASP A 147 18.34 -5.45 -12.97
CA ASP A 147 19.33 -5.98 -12.03
C ASP A 147 18.72 -6.34 -10.67
N GLU A 148 17.46 -5.96 -10.45
CA GLU A 148 16.74 -6.09 -9.19
C GLU A 148 15.46 -6.91 -9.37
N GLN A 149 14.97 -7.50 -8.28
CA GLN A 149 13.62 -8.08 -8.28
C GLN A 149 12.60 -7.06 -7.77
N TRP A 150 11.73 -6.64 -8.67
CA TRP A 150 10.56 -5.81 -8.37
C TRP A 150 9.28 -6.62 -8.52
N ASP A 151 8.42 -6.54 -7.52
CA ASP A 151 7.15 -7.28 -7.51
C ASP A 151 5.98 -6.33 -7.81
N MET A 152 5.16 -6.72 -8.80
CA MET A 152 3.83 -6.16 -9.02
C MET A 152 2.81 -7.24 -8.66
N MET A 153 1.98 -6.96 -7.66
CA MET A 153 1.08 -7.95 -7.08
C MET A 153 -0.38 -7.64 -7.40
N PHE A 154 -1.11 -8.66 -7.83
CA PHE A 154 -2.57 -8.63 -7.97
C PHE A 154 -3.19 -9.71 -7.11
N PHE A 155 -4.28 -9.36 -6.43
CA PHE A 155 -5.12 -10.30 -5.73
C PHE A 155 -6.29 -10.63 -6.66
N VAL A 156 -6.50 -11.91 -6.92
CA VAL A 156 -7.52 -12.39 -7.89
C VAL A 156 -8.75 -12.94 -7.16
N GLN A 157 -8.58 -13.35 -5.91
CA GLN A 157 -9.65 -13.87 -5.08
C GLN A 157 -9.29 -13.76 -3.61
N GLY A 158 -10.29 -13.44 -2.78
CA GLY A 158 -10.16 -13.34 -1.34
C GLY A 158 -9.71 -11.95 -0.88
N ALA A 159 -9.33 -11.86 0.39
CA ALA A 159 -8.82 -10.63 0.98
C ALA A 159 -7.43 -10.93 1.58
N ALA A 160 -6.49 -10.02 1.37
CA ALA A 160 -5.14 -10.11 1.91
C ALA A 160 -4.79 -8.86 2.69
N GLU A 161 -4.13 -9.05 3.83
CA GLU A 161 -3.41 -7.98 4.50
C GLU A 161 -1.99 -7.90 3.92
N MET A 162 -1.62 -6.70 3.49
CA MET A 162 -0.29 -6.36 2.99
C MET A 162 0.42 -5.46 3.98
N ILE A 163 1.68 -5.80 4.28
CA ILE A 163 2.55 -5.00 5.12
C ILE A 163 3.84 -4.74 4.34
N LEU A 164 4.08 -3.48 4.01
CA LEU A 164 5.33 -3.01 3.42
C LEU A 164 6.12 -2.23 4.47
N ARG A 165 7.44 -2.42 4.48
CA ARG A 165 8.35 -1.74 5.39
C ARG A 165 9.50 -1.13 4.62
N GLU A 166 9.71 0.17 4.79
CA GLU A 166 10.93 0.84 4.33
C GLU A 166 12.14 0.28 5.10
N SER A 167 13.10 -0.25 4.37
CA SER A 167 14.32 -0.85 4.91
C SER A 167 15.59 -0.42 4.16
N ARG A 168 15.47 0.44 3.16
CA ARG A 168 16.60 0.99 2.41
C ARG A 168 17.46 1.88 3.31
N ALA A 169 18.77 1.82 3.13
CA ALA A 169 19.73 2.62 3.89
C ALA A 169 19.45 4.12 3.72
N GLY A 170 19.62 4.90 4.79
CA GLY A 170 19.40 6.36 4.77
C GLY A 170 17.95 6.82 4.69
N MET A 171 17.00 5.93 4.36
CA MET A 171 15.59 6.29 4.22
C MET A 171 14.90 6.34 5.59
N ARG A 172 14.01 7.32 5.78
CA ARG A 172 13.17 7.41 6.99
C ARG A 172 12.29 6.15 7.09
N PRO A 173 12.29 5.44 8.23
CA PRO A 173 11.46 4.25 8.37
C PRO A 173 9.97 4.57 8.28
N ARG A 174 9.27 3.86 7.41
CA ARG A 174 7.82 3.97 7.15
C ARG A 174 7.22 2.56 7.07
N THR A 175 6.00 2.39 7.55
CA THR A 175 5.24 1.14 7.42
C THR A 175 3.94 1.45 6.71
N MET A 176 3.61 0.67 5.67
CA MET A 176 2.31 0.72 5.03
C MET A 176 1.62 -0.62 5.24
N ARG A 177 0.56 -0.60 6.06
CA ARG A 177 -0.34 -1.72 6.30
C ARG A 177 -1.66 -1.45 5.58
N PHE A 178 -2.09 -2.36 4.73
CA PHE A 178 -3.34 -2.19 4.01
C PHE A 178 -3.99 -3.51 3.61
N PHE A 179 -5.30 -3.46 3.36
CA PHE A 179 -6.11 -4.61 2.98
C PHE A 179 -6.47 -4.52 1.50
N VAL A 180 -6.30 -5.62 0.77
CA VAL A 180 -6.61 -5.69 -0.66
C VAL A 180 -7.59 -6.82 -0.91
N ASP A 181 -8.69 -6.49 -1.56
CA ASP A 181 -9.67 -7.46 -2.06
C ASP A 181 -9.36 -7.85 -3.50
N GLY A 182 -9.46 -9.15 -3.78
CA GLY A 182 -9.20 -9.76 -5.07
C GLY A 182 -10.41 -9.94 -5.97
#